data_AF-A0A6J1WYA8-F1
#
_entry.id   AF-A0A6J1WYA8-F1
#
_cell.length_a   1.000
_cell.length_b   1.000
_cell.length_c   1.000
_cell.angle_alpha   90.00
_cell.angle_beta   90.00
_cell.angle_gamma   90.00
#
_symmetry.space_group_name_H-M   'P 1'
#
loop_
_entity.id
_entity.type
_entity.pdbx_description
1 polymer ?
#
loop_
_entity_poly.entity_id
_entity_poly.type
_entity_poly.pdbx_seq_one_letter_code
_entity_poly.pdbx_strand_id
1 'polypeptide(L)'
;MWMRAARALRALRRGVLLLPLALTALALLLLPRPPPLEPSPRSPSPPAPAPPREEQHLQTSIIEKEEVIEHDEDDVARRPWYMRGGEQRPKHSDPNEGLFPEDAPGDDRVVQQLMYTLPKDETVPVKKILLANGLGAWGVPAGRTEFIRNKCPVDRCSLTADARDAATADAILYKDHHTPFNIKRPPNQIWILYYLECPYHTASLRPSSLNVFNWTSTYRRDSDIVAPYERWVYHDPLVTEKELDKNYAANKTKKVAWFVSNCHARNRRLQYARQLAKYIPVDIYGACGSHHCPRTDPNCLEMLDREYKFYLAFENSNCRDYITEKFFVNGLQHNVLPIVMGARASEYAAAAPHNSYIHVEEFAGPEELASYLRRLDEDDTLYNSYFKWKGTGEFINTYFFCRVCAMVHANERRQRSAHYTDVQAWWRDAACTRGEWRATERDTRDNG
;
A
#
# COMPACT_ATOMS: atom_id res chain seq x y z
N MET A 1 17.92 -65.21 37.14
CA MET A 1 16.65 -65.57 36.47
C MET A 1 15.84 -64.39 35.93
N TRP A 2 16.08 -63.15 36.36
CA TRP A 2 15.27 -61.98 35.98
C TRP A 2 15.64 -61.29 34.64
N MET A 3 16.87 -61.47 34.13
CA MET A 3 17.28 -60.87 32.84
C MET A 3 16.72 -61.60 31.60
N ARG A 4 16.31 -62.87 31.71
CA ARG A 4 15.71 -63.62 30.58
C ARG A 4 14.24 -63.25 30.35
N ALA A 5 13.49 -62.96 31.41
CA ALA A 5 12.10 -62.51 31.31
C ALA A 5 11.96 -61.12 30.67
N ALA A 6 12.86 -60.18 30.98
CA ALA A 6 12.82 -58.82 30.42
C ALA A 6 13.14 -58.75 28.91
N ARG A 7 13.96 -59.67 28.38
CA ARG A 7 14.22 -59.77 26.93
C ARG A 7 13.04 -60.35 26.15
N ALA A 8 12.33 -61.33 26.72
CA ALA A 8 11.14 -61.90 26.10
C ALA A 8 9.98 -60.88 25.98
N LEU A 9 9.75 -60.06 27.02
CA LEU A 9 8.73 -59.00 26.99
C LEU A 9 9.03 -57.86 26.01
N ARG A 10 10.31 -57.52 25.76
CA ARG A 10 10.69 -56.52 24.76
C ARG A 10 10.54 -57.04 23.33
N ALA A 11 10.75 -58.33 23.09
CA ALA A 11 10.53 -58.94 21.78
C ALA A 11 9.04 -59.01 21.43
N LEU A 12 8.17 -59.38 22.37
CA LEU A 12 6.72 -59.38 22.15
C LEU A 12 6.16 -57.97 21.90
N ARG A 13 6.62 -56.94 22.61
CA ARG A 13 6.19 -55.55 22.37
C ARG A 13 6.60 -55.02 20.98
N ARG A 14 7.76 -55.43 20.46
CA ARG A 14 8.18 -55.04 19.09
C ARG A 14 7.38 -55.77 18.01
N GLY A 15 6.99 -57.02 18.23
CA GLY A 15 6.12 -57.76 17.29
C GLY A 15 4.71 -57.17 17.19
N VAL A 16 4.13 -56.75 18.31
CA VAL A 16 2.77 -56.14 18.35
C VAL A 16 2.74 -54.74 17.71
N LEU A 17 3.84 -53.99 17.74
CA LEU A 17 3.92 -52.66 17.09
C LEU A 17 4.18 -52.71 15.58
N LEU A 18 4.69 -53.83 15.05
CA LEU A 18 4.96 -53.98 13.61
C LEU A 18 3.79 -54.64 12.85
N LEU A 19 2.87 -55.29 13.55
CA LEU A 19 1.67 -55.91 12.95
C LEU A 19 0.76 -54.92 12.20
N PRO A 20 0.47 -53.70 12.73
CA PRO A 20 -0.36 -52.73 12.02
C PRO A 20 0.31 -52.18 10.75
N LEU A 21 1.65 -52.05 10.77
CA LEU A 21 2.45 -51.58 9.63
C LEU A 21 2.56 -52.63 8.52
N ALA A 22 2.62 -53.91 8.88
CA ALA A 22 2.62 -55.00 7.92
C ALA A 22 1.23 -55.19 7.27
N LEU A 23 0.16 -55.03 8.05
CA LEU A 23 -1.23 -55.10 7.55
C LEU A 23 -1.58 -53.92 6.63
N THR A 24 -1.10 -52.71 6.90
CA THR A 24 -1.30 -51.56 5.99
C THR A 24 -0.46 -51.67 4.72
N ALA A 25 0.76 -52.21 4.78
CA ALA A 25 1.58 -52.46 3.60
C ALA A 25 0.97 -53.53 2.69
N LEU A 26 0.34 -54.58 3.25
CA LEU A 26 -0.35 -55.60 2.48
C LEU A 26 -1.67 -55.09 1.85
N ALA A 27 -2.38 -54.20 2.54
CA ALA A 27 -3.59 -53.55 2.01
C ALA A 27 -3.28 -52.61 0.83
N LEU A 28 -2.13 -51.92 0.84
CA LEU A 28 -1.68 -51.08 -0.28
C LEU A 28 -1.27 -51.88 -1.54
N LEU A 29 -0.86 -53.15 -1.37
CA LEU A 29 -0.52 -54.04 -2.48
C LEU A 29 -1.74 -54.67 -3.17
N LEU A 30 -2.90 -54.64 -2.52
CA LEU A 30 -4.17 -55.17 -3.03
C LEU A 30 -5.08 -54.10 -3.66
N LEU A 31 -4.68 -52.82 -3.62
CA LEU A 31 -5.40 -51.76 -4.31
C LEU A 31 -5.17 -51.86 -5.83
N PRO A 32 -6.23 -51.81 -6.65
CA PRO A 32 -6.09 -51.78 -8.09
C PRO A 32 -5.28 -50.55 -8.50
N ARG A 33 -4.26 -50.75 -9.35
CA ARG A 33 -3.43 -49.65 -9.87
C ARG A 33 -4.33 -48.68 -10.66
N PRO A 34 -4.21 -47.37 -10.44
CA PRO A 34 -4.89 -46.40 -11.28
C PRO A 34 -4.39 -46.55 -12.72
N PRO A 35 -5.27 -46.37 -13.73
CA PRO A 35 -4.85 -46.38 -15.13
C PRO A 35 -3.81 -45.27 -15.36
N PRO A 36 -2.89 -45.46 -16.34
CA PRO A 36 -1.92 -44.44 -16.68
C PRO A 36 -2.64 -43.15 -17.08
N LEU A 37 -2.23 -42.04 -16.47
CA LEU A 37 -2.69 -40.70 -16.83
C LEU A 37 -2.37 -40.44 -18.30
N GLU A 38 -3.43 -40.31 -19.11
CA GLU A 38 -3.31 -39.75 -20.45
C GLU A 38 -2.74 -38.33 -20.36
N PRO A 39 -1.86 -37.92 -21.31
CA PRO A 39 -1.36 -36.57 -21.35
C PRO A 39 -2.53 -35.62 -21.57
N SER A 40 -2.77 -34.76 -20.58
CA SER A 40 -3.73 -33.66 -20.68
C SER A 40 -3.44 -32.85 -21.94
N PRO A 41 -4.43 -32.53 -22.79
CA PRO A 41 -4.20 -31.72 -23.97
C PRO A 41 -3.63 -30.38 -23.54
N ARG A 42 -2.57 -29.92 -24.24
CA ARG A 42 -1.98 -28.60 -24.04
C ARG A 42 -3.10 -27.57 -24.02
N SER A 43 -3.22 -26.84 -22.91
CA SER A 43 -3.97 -25.59 -22.88
C SER A 43 -3.47 -24.71 -24.04
N PRO A 44 -4.36 -24.20 -24.91
CA PRO A 44 -3.92 -23.33 -25.99
C PRO A 44 -3.26 -22.08 -25.40
N SER A 45 -2.15 -21.67 -26.01
CA SER A 45 -1.51 -20.38 -25.78
C SER A 45 -2.56 -19.27 -25.82
N PRO A 46 -2.45 -18.22 -24.99
CA PRO A 46 -3.31 -17.05 -25.16
C PRO A 46 -3.14 -16.51 -26.60
N PRO A 47 -4.24 -16.11 -27.27
CA PRO A 47 -4.16 -15.62 -28.64
C PRO A 47 -3.32 -14.34 -28.68
N ALA A 48 -2.50 -14.23 -29.72
CA ALA A 48 -1.79 -13.00 -30.04
C ALA A 48 -2.81 -11.84 -30.19
N PRO A 49 -2.46 -10.61 -29.77
CA PRO A 49 -3.32 -9.45 -29.97
C PRO A 49 -3.62 -9.30 -31.46
N ALA A 50 -4.90 -9.03 -31.76
CA ALA A 50 -5.38 -8.90 -33.13
C ALA A 50 -4.66 -7.76 -33.88
N PRO A 51 -4.37 -7.92 -35.19
CA PRO A 51 -3.88 -6.81 -35.99
C PRO A 51 -4.95 -5.72 -36.09
N PRO A 52 -4.57 -4.43 -36.14
CA PRO A 52 -5.52 -3.35 -36.27
C PRO A 52 -6.33 -3.49 -37.56
N ARG A 53 -7.65 -3.29 -37.46
CA ARG A 53 -8.58 -3.25 -38.59
C ARG A 53 -8.21 -2.09 -39.52
N GLU A 54 -8.12 -2.37 -40.82
CA GLU A 54 -8.17 -1.36 -41.87
C GLU A 54 -9.51 -0.61 -41.79
N GLU A 55 -9.46 0.67 -41.41
CA GLU A 55 -10.57 1.59 -41.60
C GLU A 55 -10.59 2.06 -43.06
N GLN A 56 -11.70 1.78 -43.74
CA GLN A 56 -11.98 2.31 -45.07
C GLN A 56 -12.14 3.83 -44.98
N HIS A 57 -11.28 4.54 -45.71
CA HIS A 57 -11.35 5.98 -45.94
C HIS A 57 -12.75 6.41 -46.40
N LEU A 58 -13.45 7.19 -45.57
CA LEU A 58 -14.50 8.09 -46.03
C LEU A 58 -13.91 9.51 -46.09
N GLN A 59 -13.69 9.96 -47.32
CA GLN A 59 -13.08 11.23 -47.67
C GLN A 59 -14.04 12.37 -47.27
N THR A 60 -13.64 13.16 -46.26
CA THR A 60 -14.28 14.45 -45.99
C THR A 60 -13.17 15.49 -45.89
N SER A 61 -13.09 16.33 -46.92
CA SER A 61 -12.14 17.43 -47.03
C SER A 61 -12.44 18.51 -46.00
N ILE A 62 -11.60 18.65 -44.99
CA ILE A 62 -11.53 19.85 -44.15
C ILE A 62 -10.07 20.30 -44.16
N ILE A 63 -9.90 21.55 -44.57
CA ILE A 63 -8.63 22.24 -44.82
C ILE A 63 -7.76 22.21 -43.56
N GLU A 64 -6.63 21.52 -43.65
CA GLU A 64 -5.56 21.55 -42.65
C GLU A 64 -5.01 22.98 -42.55
N LYS A 65 -5.33 23.65 -41.44
CA LYS A 65 -4.34 24.51 -40.81
C LYS A 65 -3.51 23.60 -39.93
N GLU A 66 -2.28 23.32 -40.35
CA GLU A 66 -1.24 22.80 -39.46
C GLU A 66 -1.00 23.83 -38.35
N GLU A 67 -1.78 23.75 -37.27
CA GLU A 67 -1.25 24.13 -35.97
C GLU A 67 -0.28 23.03 -35.58
N VAL A 68 1.00 23.31 -35.80
CA VAL A 68 2.08 22.61 -35.12
C VAL A 68 1.78 22.71 -33.62
N ILE A 69 1.23 21.64 -33.04
CA ILE A 69 1.23 21.47 -31.59
C ILE A 69 2.68 21.16 -31.27
N GLU A 70 3.47 22.20 -31.09
CA GLU A 70 4.71 22.09 -30.33
C GLU A 70 4.30 21.43 -29.00
N HIS A 71 4.80 20.21 -28.76
CA HIS A 71 4.83 19.64 -27.41
C HIS A 71 5.78 20.54 -26.61
N ASP A 72 5.24 21.68 -26.19
CA ASP A 72 5.88 22.67 -25.35
C ASP A 72 6.46 21.91 -24.17
N GLU A 73 7.75 22.12 -23.91
CA GLU A 73 8.42 21.61 -22.72
C GLU A 73 7.49 21.84 -21.52
N ASP A 74 7.09 20.76 -20.86
CA ASP A 74 6.19 20.71 -19.69
C ASP A 74 6.36 21.99 -18.85
N ASP A 75 5.48 22.98 -19.07
CA ASP A 75 5.53 24.26 -18.38
C ASP A 75 5.28 23.96 -16.90
N VAL A 76 6.36 23.74 -16.16
CA VAL A 76 6.35 23.25 -14.80
C VAL A 76 5.45 24.12 -13.92
N ALA A 77 5.30 25.41 -14.24
CA ALA A 77 4.41 26.33 -13.54
C ALA A 77 2.91 25.98 -13.70
N ARG A 78 2.50 25.34 -14.80
CA ARG A 78 1.12 24.86 -15.02
C ARG A 78 0.74 23.67 -14.14
N ARG A 79 1.73 22.97 -13.54
CA ARG A 79 1.46 21.85 -12.64
C ARG A 79 0.79 22.35 -11.34
N PRO A 80 -0.02 21.49 -10.67
CA PRO A 80 -0.60 21.80 -9.37
C PRO A 80 0.42 22.24 -8.32
N TRP A 81 0.03 23.15 -7.43
CA TRP A 81 0.89 23.76 -6.41
C TRP A 81 1.63 22.80 -5.47
N TYR A 82 1.14 21.56 -5.33
CA TYR A 82 1.73 20.53 -4.49
C TYR A 82 2.79 19.69 -5.22
N MET A 83 2.93 19.86 -6.53
CA MET A 83 4.00 19.27 -7.35
C MET A 83 5.24 20.17 -7.32
N ARG A 84 6.39 19.58 -7.61
CA ARG A 84 7.67 20.28 -7.65
C ARG A 84 7.66 21.35 -8.74
N GLY A 85 7.84 22.60 -8.33
CA GLY A 85 7.82 23.76 -9.21
C GLY A 85 6.43 24.18 -9.70
N GLY A 86 5.37 23.46 -9.32
CA GLY A 86 4.00 23.78 -9.71
C GLY A 86 3.49 25.06 -9.04
N GLU A 87 2.76 25.88 -9.80
CA GLU A 87 2.18 27.13 -9.31
C GLU A 87 0.64 27.16 -9.44
N GLN A 88 0.05 26.16 -10.11
CA GLN A 88 -1.38 26.12 -10.33
C GLN A 88 -2.15 25.93 -9.01
N ARG A 89 -2.89 26.98 -8.64
CA ARG A 89 -3.76 27.04 -7.47
C ARG A 89 -5.20 26.68 -7.83
N PRO A 90 -5.99 26.15 -6.88
CA PRO A 90 -7.42 26.02 -7.07
C PRO A 90 -8.08 27.38 -7.25
N LYS A 91 -8.91 27.52 -8.29
CA LYS A 91 -9.48 28.81 -8.72
C LYS A 91 -10.89 29.04 -8.17
N HIS A 92 -11.70 27.99 -8.08
CA HIS A 92 -13.10 28.05 -7.72
C HIS A 92 -13.37 27.17 -6.51
N SER A 93 -14.19 27.68 -5.60
CA SER A 93 -14.72 26.87 -4.51
C SER A 93 -15.92 26.09 -5.04
N ASP A 94 -15.86 24.77 -4.95
CA ASP A 94 -17.00 23.89 -5.24
C ASP A 94 -17.44 23.20 -3.94
N PRO A 95 -18.65 23.50 -3.43
CA PRO A 95 -19.17 22.84 -2.23
C PRO A 95 -19.48 21.35 -2.44
N ASN A 96 -19.59 20.88 -3.68
CA ASN A 96 -19.90 19.49 -4.04
C ASN A 96 -18.65 18.71 -4.50
N GLU A 97 -17.46 19.28 -4.35
CA GLU A 97 -16.20 18.59 -4.64
C GLU A 97 -16.12 17.22 -3.93
N GLY A 98 -15.53 16.24 -4.60
CA GLY A 98 -15.46 14.85 -4.16
C GLY A 98 -14.45 14.62 -3.03
N LEU A 99 -14.72 15.20 -1.85
CA LEU A 99 -13.77 15.32 -0.75
C LEU A 99 -13.88 14.20 0.29
N PHE A 100 -15.08 13.67 0.49
CA PHE A 100 -15.38 12.70 1.54
C PHE A 100 -15.51 11.27 0.97
N PRO A 101 -15.34 10.22 1.80
CA PRO A 101 -15.38 8.83 1.34
C PRO A 101 -16.63 8.45 0.55
N GLU A 102 -17.78 9.02 0.92
CA GLU A 102 -19.05 8.79 0.23
C GLU A 102 -19.13 9.39 -1.18
N ASP A 103 -18.31 10.40 -1.50
CA ASP A 103 -18.33 11.06 -2.80
C ASP A 103 -17.53 10.29 -3.86
N ALA A 104 -16.45 9.61 -3.43
CA ALA A 104 -15.57 8.83 -4.29
C ALA A 104 -15.14 7.53 -3.60
N PRO A 105 -16.01 6.51 -3.55
CA PRO A 105 -15.72 5.25 -2.90
C PRO A 105 -14.50 4.55 -3.53
N GLY A 106 -13.49 4.25 -2.69
CA GLY A 106 -12.26 3.57 -3.12
C GLY A 106 -11.16 4.48 -3.65
N ASP A 107 -11.43 5.77 -3.87
CA ASP A 107 -10.40 6.79 -4.15
C ASP A 107 -9.73 7.24 -2.83
N ASP A 108 -8.53 7.82 -2.90
CA ASP A 108 -7.84 8.36 -1.72
C ASP A 108 -8.15 9.85 -1.45
N ARG A 109 -8.73 10.53 -2.45
CA ARG A 109 -9.17 11.93 -2.46
C ARG A 109 -8.06 12.92 -2.12
N VAL A 110 -6.79 12.52 -2.16
CA VAL A 110 -5.68 13.37 -1.72
C VAL A 110 -5.58 14.61 -2.60
N VAL A 111 -5.67 14.42 -3.92
CA VAL A 111 -5.56 15.51 -4.91
C VAL A 111 -6.74 16.47 -4.79
N GLN A 112 -7.96 15.95 -4.71
CA GLN A 112 -9.20 16.73 -4.56
C GLN A 112 -9.14 17.58 -3.28
N GLN A 113 -8.68 17.01 -2.17
CA GLN A 113 -8.52 17.73 -0.91
C GLN A 113 -7.41 18.79 -0.96
N LEU A 114 -6.33 18.57 -1.71
CA LEU A 114 -5.28 19.57 -1.94
C LEU A 114 -5.71 20.69 -2.89
N MET A 115 -6.69 20.42 -3.76
CA MET A 115 -7.26 21.38 -4.71
C MET A 115 -8.57 22.01 -4.23
N TYR A 116 -8.96 21.76 -2.98
CA TYR A 116 -10.10 22.46 -2.39
C TYR A 116 -9.70 23.88 -1.94
N THR A 117 -10.61 24.84 -2.13
CA THR A 117 -10.45 26.22 -1.66
C THR A 117 -11.76 26.83 -1.17
N LEU A 118 -11.66 27.86 -0.34
CA LEU A 118 -12.80 28.62 0.17
C LEU A 118 -13.19 29.75 -0.81
N PRO A 119 -14.46 30.22 -0.80
CA PRO A 119 -14.88 31.41 -1.52
C PRO A 119 -14.06 32.63 -1.09
N LYS A 120 -13.63 33.45 -2.06
CA LYS A 120 -12.72 34.58 -1.82
C LYS A 120 -13.41 35.80 -1.20
N ASP A 121 -14.72 35.87 -1.36
CA ASP A 121 -15.61 36.96 -0.95
C ASP A 121 -16.19 36.77 0.46
N GLU A 122 -15.92 35.64 1.10
CA GLU A 122 -16.43 35.32 2.43
C GLU A 122 -15.38 35.54 3.54
N THR A 123 -15.82 36.16 4.64
CA THR A 123 -15.02 36.16 5.87
C THR A 123 -15.21 34.83 6.59
N VAL A 124 -14.27 33.91 6.42
CA VAL A 124 -14.32 32.57 7.04
C VAL A 124 -13.57 32.59 8.38
N PRO A 125 -14.13 32.13 9.50
CA PRO A 125 -13.44 32.12 10.80
C PRO A 125 -12.21 31.20 10.81
N VAL A 126 -11.28 31.43 11.75
CA VAL A 126 -10.16 30.50 11.97
C VAL A 126 -10.64 29.33 12.83
N LYS A 127 -10.53 28.11 12.31
CA LYS A 127 -10.89 26.89 13.04
C LYS A 127 -9.76 26.39 13.92
N LYS A 128 -10.07 25.92 15.12
CA LYS A 128 -9.11 25.42 16.09
C LYS A 128 -9.05 23.90 16.04
N ILE A 129 -7.85 23.34 15.86
CA ILE A 129 -7.60 21.90 15.83
C ILE A 129 -6.71 21.53 17.02
N LEU A 130 -7.25 20.74 17.94
CA LEU A 130 -6.54 20.24 19.11
C LEU A 130 -5.84 18.92 18.78
N LEU A 131 -4.53 18.84 19.01
CA LEU A 131 -3.76 17.61 18.89
C LEU A 131 -3.67 16.94 20.26
N ALA A 132 -4.45 15.86 20.45
CA ALA A 132 -4.66 15.26 21.77
C ALA A 132 -3.37 14.69 22.38
N ASN A 133 -2.41 14.31 21.55
CA ASN A 133 -1.13 13.73 21.94
C ASN A 133 0.02 14.76 21.94
N GLY A 134 -0.31 16.05 21.84
CA GLY A 134 0.65 17.15 21.81
C GLY A 134 1.25 17.41 20.43
N LEU A 135 1.72 18.65 20.22
CA LEU A 135 2.31 19.10 18.96
C LEU A 135 3.57 18.31 18.55
N GLY A 136 4.39 17.91 19.53
CA GLY A 136 5.64 17.18 19.30
C GLY A 136 5.44 15.81 18.67
N ALA A 137 4.36 15.10 18.99
CA ALA A 137 4.03 13.81 18.39
C ALA A 137 3.75 13.89 16.87
N TRP A 138 3.51 15.10 16.37
CA TRP A 138 3.21 15.42 14.98
C TRP A 138 4.32 16.24 14.30
N GLY A 139 5.34 16.71 15.04
CA GLY A 139 6.42 17.51 14.48
C GLY A 139 5.99 18.89 13.94
N VAL A 140 4.90 19.46 14.46
CA VAL A 140 4.33 20.73 13.97
C VAL A 140 4.33 21.84 15.01
N PRO A 141 4.44 23.12 14.61
CA PRO A 141 4.34 24.25 15.52
C PRO A 141 2.90 24.54 15.94
N ALA A 142 2.73 25.25 17.06
CA ALA A 142 1.44 25.80 17.47
C ALA A 142 0.98 26.94 16.54
N GLY A 143 -0.31 27.28 16.59
CA GLY A 143 -0.88 28.42 15.89
C GLY A 143 -1.12 28.14 14.41
N ARG A 144 -1.00 29.19 13.58
CA ARG A 144 -1.28 29.13 12.14
C ARG A 144 -0.06 28.79 11.27
N THR A 145 1.12 28.65 11.88
CA THR A 145 2.41 28.56 11.17
C THR A 145 2.44 27.41 10.17
N GLU A 146 1.90 26.24 10.53
CA GLU A 146 1.89 25.08 9.65
C GLU A 146 1.13 25.36 8.34
N PHE A 147 0.02 26.11 8.40
CA PHE A 147 -0.79 26.36 7.22
C PHE A 147 -0.22 27.48 6.33
N ILE A 148 0.29 28.55 6.97
CA ILE A 148 0.87 29.70 6.25
C ILE A 148 2.18 29.31 5.58
N ARG A 149 3.07 28.60 6.29
CA ARG A 149 4.38 28.18 5.76
C ARG A 149 4.24 27.26 4.55
N ASN A 150 3.31 26.31 4.61
CA ASN A 150 3.04 25.41 3.50
C ASN A 150 2.18 26.04 2.40
N LYS A 151 1.77 27.31 2.56
CA LYS A 151 0.91 28.05 1.63
C LYS A 151 -0.36 27.24 1.30
N CYS A 152 -1.03 26.67 2.30
CA CYS A 152 -2.23 25.87 2.06
C CYS A 152 -3.31 26.72 1.33
N PRO A 153 -4.03 26.18 0.33
CA PRO A 153 -5.18 26.88 -0.25
C PRO A 153 -6.26 27.24 0.78
N VAL A 154 -6.42 26.39 1.80
CA VAL A 154 -7.22 26.68 3.00
C VAL A 154 -6.28 26.81 4.20
N ASP A 155 -6.05 28.04 4.65
CA ASP A 155 -5.09 28.37 5.71
C ASP A 155 -5.75 28.87 7.02
N ARG A 156 -7.09 28.86 7.07
CA ARG A 156 -7.91 29.39 8.17
C ARG A 156 -8.05 28.37 9.30
N CYS A 157 -6.94 27.79 9.74
CA CYS A 157 -6.88 26.90 10.90
C CYS A 157 -5.74 27.26 11.85
N SER A 158 -5.83 26.81 13.10
CA SER A 158 -4.82 26.98 14.14
C SER A 158 -4.64 25.68 14.93
N LEU A 159 -3.40 25.24 15.11
CA LEU A 159 -3.06 24.06 15.89
C LEU A 159 -2.84 24.41 17.37
N THR A 160 -3.37 23.61 18.27
CA THR A 160 -3.18 23.72 19.74
C THR A 160 -2.92 22.35 20.35
N ALA A 161 -2.25 22.32 21.50
CA ALA A 161 -2.15 21.15 22.37
C ALA A 161 -2.69 21.45 23.78
N ASP A 162 -3.38 22.58 23.95
CA ASP A 162 -3.95 22.97 25.24
C ASP A 162 -5.25 22.19 25.49
N ALA A 163 -5.24 21.33 26.50
CA ALA A 163 -6.41 20.53 26.87
C ALA A 163 -7.63 21.39 27.25
N ARG A 164 -7.44 22.66 27.64
CA ARG A 164 -8.55 23.60 27.91
C ARG A 164 -9.38 23.91 26.67
N ASP A 165 -8.79 23.75 25.49
CA ASP A 165 -9.48 23.94 24.22
C ASP A 165 -10.38 22.76 23.84
N ALA A 166 -10.32 21.63 24.54
CA ALA A 166 -11.02 20.41 24.15
C ALA A 166 -12.53 20.63 23.97
N ALA A 167 -13.18 21.44 24.81
CA ALA A 167 -14.62 21.69 24.71
C ALA A 167 -15.02 22.64 23.57
N THR A 168 -14.08 23.43 23.04
CA THR A 168 -14.36 24.53 22.09
C THR A 168 -13.63 24.41 20.75
N ALA A 169 -12.69 23.48 20.60
CA ALA A 169 -12.03 23.21 19.33
C ALA A 169 -13.04 22.75 18.26
N ASP A 170 -12.79 23.04 17.00
CA ASP A 170 -13.59 22.53 15.87
C ASP A 170 -13.29 21.05 15.60
N ALA A 171 -12.02 20.66 15.81
CA ALA A 171 -11.58 19.28 15.66
C ALA A 171 -10.57 18.87 16.74
N ILE A 172 -10.58 17.58 17.08
CA ILE A 172 -9.59 16.94 17.95
C ILE A 172 -9.01 15.74 17.21
N LEU A 173 -7.69 15.68 17.10
CA LEU A 173 -6.96 14.61 16.44
C LEU A 173 -6.25 13.73 17.46
N TYR A 174 -6.59 12.44 17.44
CA TYR A 174 -6.09 11.41 18.37
C TYR A 174 -5.15 10.46 17.63
N LYS A 175 -3.86 10.51 17.96
CA LYS A 175 -2.82 9.63 17.41
C LYS A 175 -2.75 8.33 18.22
N ASP A 176 -2.98 7.20 17.56
CA ASP A 176 -2.80 5.83 18.07
C ASP A 176 -3.69 5.39 19.26
N HIS A 177 -4.24 6.31 20.04
CA HIS A 177 -5.10 6.01 21.19
C HIS A 177 -6.02 7.17 21.53
N HIS A 178 -7.15 6.85 22.18
CA HIS A 178 -8.07 7.84 22.72
C HIS A 178 -7.60 8.32 24.11
N THR A 179 -7.21 9.60 24.19
CA THR A 179 -6.90 10.28 25.46
C THR A 179 -8.15 11.04 25.94
N PRO A 180 -8.83 10.62 27.02
CA PRO A 180 -10.09 11.24 27.43
C PRO A 180 -9.88 12.65 28.00
N PHE A 181 -10.61 13.64 27.49
CA PHE A 181 -10.65 15.01 28.04
C PHE A 181 -11.81 15.25 29.01
N ASN A 182 -12.54 14.19 29.41
CA ASN A 182 -13.75 14.27 30.25
C ASN A 182 -14.85 15.19 29.69
N ILE A 183 -14.92 15.31 28.36
CA ILE A 183 -15.99 16.00 27.65
C ILE A 183 -16.77 15.01 26.80
N LYS A 184 -18.05 15.31 26.59
CA LYS A 184 -18.82 14.68 25.50
C LYS A 184 -18.56 15.49 24.23
N ARG A 185 -18.29 14.82 23.10
CA ARG A 185 -18.10 15.48 21.80
C ARG A 185 -19.32 16.37 21.50
N PRO A 186 -19.16 17.70 21.41
CA PRO A 186 -20.21 18.60 20.97
C PRO A 186 -20.72 18.23 19.56
N PRO A 187 -21.99 18.51 19.21
CA PRO A 187 -22.59 18.05 17.94
C PRO A 187 -21.78 18.38 16.68
N ASN A 188 -21.17 19.57 16.62
CA ASN A 188 -20.43 20.05 15.44
C ASN A 188 -18.91 19.83 15.54
N GLN A 189 -18.42 19.21 16.63
CA GLN A 189 -17.00 18.96 16.81
C GLN A 189 -16.59 17.65 16.15
N ILE A 190 -15.44 17.66 15.49
CA ILE A 190 -14.88 16.50 14.79
C ILE A 190 -13.84 15.81 15.67
N TRP A 191 -14.00 14.51 15.96
CA TRP A 191 -13.01 13.67 16.64
C TRP A 191 -12.45 12.67 15.63
N ILE A 192 -11.17 12.82 15.33
CA ILE A 192 -10.44 12.08 14.30
C ILE A 192 -9.54 11.05 14.96
N LEU A 193 -9.73 9.77 14.67
CA LEU A 193 -8.80 8.71 15.07
C LEU A 193 -7.74 8.51 13.98
N TYR A 194 -6.47 8.66 14.33
CA TYR A 194 -5.34 8.47 13.42
C TYR A 194 -4.58 7.16 13.71
N TYR A 195 -4.36 6.37 12.66
CA TYR A 195 -3.49 5.20 12.67
C TYR A 195 -2.59 5.16 11.44
N LEU A 196 -1.28 5.02 11.66
CA LEU A 196 -0.31 4.76 10.58
C LEU A 196 0.03 3.27 10.46
N GLU A 197 0.11 2.56 11.58
CA GLU A 197 0.34 1.10 11.61
C GLU A 197 -0.92 0.30 11.33
N CYS A 198 -0.79 -0.97 10.94
CA CYS A 198 -1.93 -1.80 10.56
C CYS A 198 -2.78 -2.33 11.74
N PRO A 199 -3.98 -2.88 11.49
CA PRO A 199 -4.84 -3.44 12.54
C PRO A 199 -4.14 -4.43 13.47
N TYR A 200 -3.20 -5.24 12.97
CA TYR A 200 -2.46 -6.18 13.81
C TYR A 200 -1.40 -5.54 14.71
N HIS A 201 -0.99 -4.31 14.41
CA HIS A 201 0.05 -3.54 15.11
C HIS A 201 -0.49 -2.27 15.80
N THR A 202 -1.82 -2.14 15.89
CA THR A 202 -2.51 -1.08 16.64
C THR A 202 -3.12 -1.66 17.91
N ALA A 203 -3.12 -0.88 18.99
CA ALA A 203 -3.75 -1.29 20.26
C ALA A 203 -5.28 -1.35 20.12
N SER A 204 -5.93 -2.20 20.91
CA SER A 204 -7.40 -2.18 21.01
C SER A 204 -7.86 -0.93 21.76
N LEU A 205 -8.98 -0.36 21.34
CA LEU A 205 -9.62 0.71 22.07
C LEU A 205 -10.35 0.14 23.31
N ARG A 206 -10.56 1.00 24.29
CA ARG A 206 -11.42 0.68 25.43
C ARG A 206 -12.89 0.64 24.94
N PRO A 207 -13.77 -0.16 25.55
CA PRO A 207 -15.19 -0.17 25.20
C PRO A 207 -15.84 1.22 25.21
N SER A 208 -15.41 2.09 26.14
CA SER A 208 -15.89 3.48 26.24
C SER A 208 -15.38 4.42 25.14
N SER A 209 -14.54 3.94 24.22
CA SER A 209 -13.94 4.72 23.13
C SER A 209 -14.39 4.24 21.74
N LEU A 210 -15.27 3.23 21.65
CA LEU A 210 -15.64 2.63 20.37
C LEU A 210 -16.49 3.56 19.49
N ASN A 211 -17.34 4.38 20.11
CA ASN A 211 -18.32 5.24 19.43
C ASN A 211 -18.10 6.73 19.70
N VAL A 212 -16.86 7.15 20.00
CA VAL A 212 -16.58 8.58 20.29
C VAL A 212 -16.05 9.34 19.07
N PHE A 213 -15.65 8.63 18.02
CA PHE A 213 -15.09 9.20 16.80
C PHE A 213 -16.19 9.42 15.75
N ASN A 214 -16.04 10.46 14.96
CA ASN A 214 -16.84 10.65 13.75
C ASN A 214 -15.99 10.55 12.50
N TRP A 215 -14.68 10.78 12.60
CA TRP A 215 -13.75 10.71 11.48
C TRP A 215 -12.61 9.73 11.76
N THR A 216 -12.08 9.16 10.69
CA THR A 216 -10.85 8.35 10.70
C THR A 216 -9.79 8.95 9.78
N SER A 217 -8.54 8.78 10.15
CA SER A 217 -7.38 9.18 9.35
C SER A 217 -6.35 8.06 9.35
N THR A 218 -6.41 7.18 8.35
CA THR A 218 -5.52 6.02 8.25
C THR A 218 -4.98 5.89 6.83
N TYR A 219 -4.13 4.91 6.57
CA TYR A 219 -3.70 4.59 5.20
C TYR A 219 -4.83 4.02 4.32
N ARG A 220 -5.95 3.56 4.91
CA ARG A 220 -7.06 3.00 4.13
C ARG A 220 -7.75 4.08 3.32
N ARG A 221 -8.10 3.75 2.07
CA ARG A 221 -8.73 4.70 1.14
C ARG A 221 -10.16 5.07 1.54
N ASP A 222 -10.79 4.28 2.40
CA ASP A 222 -12.11 4.56 2.97
C ASP A 222 -12.08 5.36 4.29
N SER A 223 -10.92 5.87 4.72
CA SER A 223 -10.84 6.88 5.79
C SER A 223 -11.30 8.26 5.35
N ASP A 224 -11.90 9.05 6.26
CA ASP A 224 -12.29 10.43 6.00
C ASP A 224 -11.11 11.27 5.45
N ILE A 225 -9.93 11.10 6.06
CA ILE A 225 -8.68 11.70 5.56
C ILE A 225 -7.63 10.60 5.41
N VAL A 226 -7.34 10.21 4.16
CA VAL A 226 -6.31 9.20 3.91
C VAL A 226 -4.93 9.75 4.25
N ALA A 227 -4.18 9.04 5.09
CA ALA A 227 -2.80 9.30 5.45
C ALA A 227 -1.90 8.19 4.87
N PRO A 228 -1.60 8.24 3.56
CA PRO A 228 -0.74 7.25 2.94
C PRO A 228 0.72 7.47 3.35
N TYR A 229 1.54 6.43 3.24
CA TYR A 229 2.99 6.57 3.44
C TYR A 229 3.62 7.46 2.36
N GLU A 230 3.21 7.27 1.10
CA GLU A 230 3.61 8.08 -0.04
C GLU A 230 2.45 8.16 -1.04
N ARG A 231 2.46 9.14 -1.94
CA ARG A 231 1.46 9.29 -3.01
C ARG A 231 2.11 9.64 -4.34
N TRP A 232 2.08 8.71 -5.29
CA TRP A 232 2.52 8.96 -6.67
C TRP A 232 1.46 9.74 -7.45
N VAL A 233 1.85 10.75 -8.23
CA VAL A 233 0.96 11.45 -9.16
C VAL A 233 1.66 11.65 -10.50
N TYR A 234 1.00 11.32 -11.61
CA TYR A 234 1.50 11.62 -12.96
C TYR A 234 1.44 13.13 -13.25
N HIS A 235 2.42 13.63 -14.00
CA HIS A 235 2.37 14.99 -14.53
C HIS A 235 1.24 15.14 -15.55
N ASP A 236 1.08 14.13 -16.40
CA ASP A 236 -0.06 13.95 -17.31
C ASP A 236 -0.62 12.52 -17.11
N PRO A 237 -1.88 12.36 -16.66
CA PRO A 237 -2.51 11.05 -16.51
C PRO A 237 -2.57 10.21 -17.80
N LEU A 238 -2.45 10.82 -18.98
CA LEU A 238 -2.43 10.12 -20.27
C LEU A 238 -1.03 9.60 -20.65
N VAL A 239 0.02 10.08 -19.98
CA VAL A 239 1.41 9.70 -20.24
C VAL A 239 1.95 8.96 -19.01
N THR A 240 1.77 7.65 -18.98
CA THR A 240 2.19 6.80 -17.85
C THR A 240 3.54 6.12 -18.07
N GLU A 241 4.06 6.16 -19.29
CA GLU A 241 5.33 5.57 -19.69
C GLU A 241 6.08 6.49 -20.65
N LYS A 242 7.41 6.42 -20.65
CA LYS A 242 8.26 7.03 -21.67
C LYS A 242 9.51 6.18 -21.92
N GLU A 243 10.14 6.39 -23.07
CA GLU A 243 11.44 5.79 -23.35
C GLU A 243 12.53 6.42 -22.47
N LEU A 244 13.49 5.59 -22.05
CA LEU A 244 14.56 5.98 -21.13
C LEU A 244 15.91 5.61 -21.71
N ASP A 245 16.85 6.55 -21.68
CA ASP A 245 18.23 6.32 -22.14
C ASP A 245 19.05 5.45 -21.16
N LYS A 246 18.56 5.30 -19.93
CA LYS A 246 19.23 4.56 -18.87
C LYS A 246 18.84 3.08 -18.89
N ASN A 247 19.84 2.20 -19.02
CA ASN A 247 19.68 0.79 -18.69
C ASN A 247 19.79 0.58 -17.16
N TYR A 248 18.66 0.34 -16.50
CA TYR A 248 18.55 0.06 -15.07
C TYR A 248 19.06 -1.33 -14.67
N ALA A 249 19.29 -2.25 -15.60
CA ALA A 249 19.90 -3.55 -15.33
C ALA A 249 21.44 -3.51 -15.37
N ALA A 250 22.01 -2.51 -16.05
CA ALA A 250 23.45 -2.43 -16.29
C ALA A 250 24.26 -2.48 -14.98
N ASN A 251 25.31 -3.29 -14.97
CA ASN A 251 26.26 -3.50 -13.85
C ASN A 251 25.68 -4.10 -12.55
N LYS A 252 24.38 -4.42 -12.49
CA LYS A 252 23.78 -5.12 -11.35
C LYS A 252 24.06 -6.62 -11.43
N THR A 253 24.86 -7.13 -10.51
CA THR A 253 25.26 -8.55 -10.48
C THR A 253 24.43 -9.38 -9.51
N LYS A 254 23.92 -8.76 -8.43
CA LYS A 254 23.12 -9.43 -7.40
C LYS A 254 21.64 -9.45 -7.79
N LYS A 255 20.94 -10.49 -7.34
CA LYS A 255 19.55 -10.73 -7.74
C LYS A 255 18.57 -10.06 -6.80
N VAL A 256 18.32 -10.63 -5.62
CA VAL A 256 17.27 -10.17 -4.72
C VAL A 256 17.86 -9.70 -3.39
N ALA A 257 17.52 -8.48 -2.96
CA ALA A 257 17.78 -8.00 -1.60
C ALA A 257 16.51 -7.97 -0.76
N TRP A 258 16.63 -8.16 0.55
CA TRP A 258 15.53 -7.93 1.49
C TRP A 258 15.99 -7.35 2.82
N PHE A 259 15.41 -6.22 3.24
CA PHE A 259 15.74 -5.56 4.51
C PHE A 259 14.64 -5.84 5.53
N VAL A 260 14.96 -6.60 6.58
CA VAL A 260 13.96 -7.08 7.52
C VAL A 260 14.50 -7.29 8.94
N SER A 261 13.73 -6.77 9.92
CA SER A 261 14.03 -6.96 11.34
C SER A 261 12.90 -7.65 12.13
N ASN A 262 11.70 -7.73 11.58
CA ASN A 262 10.58 -8.46 12.20
C ASN A 262 10.44 -9.83 11.55
N CYS A 263 10.98 -10.85 12.22
CA CYS A 263 11.10 -12.22 11.73
C CYS A 263 9.86 -13.08 11.98
N HIS A 264 8.93 -12.59 12.80
CA HIS A 264 7.74 -13.31 13.24
C HIS A 264 6.45 -12.62 12.76
N ALA A 265 6.52 -11.98 11.59
CA ALA A 265 5.38 -11.40 10.90
C ALA A 265 4.29 -12.47 10.62
N ARG A 266 3.02 -12.08 10.77
CA ARG A 266 1.88 -13.00 10.72
C ARG A 266 1.55 -13.51 9.31
N ASN A 267 2.02 -12.81 8.28
CA ASN A 267 1.79 -13.13 6.87
C ASN A 267 2.80 -14.13 6.27
N ARG A 268 3.64 -14.75 7.10
CA ARG A 268 4.64 -15.76 6.67
C ARG A 268 5.66 -15.27 5.62
N ARG A 269 5.87 -13.96 5.50
CA ARG A 269 6.82 -13.35 4.54
C ARG A 269 8.24 -13.91 4.64
N LEU A 270 8.72 -14.27 5.85
CA LEU A 270 10.05 -14.86 6.05
C LEU A 270 10.12 -16.28 5.48
N GLN A 271 9.06 -17.06 5.65
CA GLN A 271 8.96 -18.39 5.06
C GLN A 271 8.92 -18.29 3.53
N TYR A 272 8.16 -17.35 2.98
CA TYR A 272 8.12 -17.11 1.53
C TYR A 272 9.50 -16.75 0.98
N ALA A 273 10.19 -15.77 1.57
CA ALA A 273 11.54 -15.36 1.16
C ALA A 273 12.54 -16.53 1.23
N ARG A 274 12.47 -17.39 2.26
CA ARG A 274 13.31 -18.59 2.37
C ARG A 274 12.99 -19.66 1.34
N GLN A 275 11.72 -19.80 0.92
CA GLN A 275 11.37 -20.69 -0.18
C GLN A 275 11.88 -20.14 -1.51
N LEU A 276 11.73 -18.84 -1.76
CA LEU A 276 12.27 -18.16 -2.94
C LEU A 276 13.80 -18.34 -3.05
N ALA A 277 14.51 -18.22 -1.92
CA ALA A 277 15.96 -18.36 -1.83
C ALA A 277 16.49 -19.75 -2.29
N LYS A 278 15.63 -20.76 -2.42
CA LYS A 278 16.01 -22.07 -2.96
C LYS A 278 16.17 -22.07 -4.49
N TYR A 279 15.57 -21.09 -5.17
CA TYR A 279 15.46 -21.05 -6.62
C TYR A 279 16.17 -19.84 -7.24
N ILE A 280 16.47 -18.80 -6.46
CA ILE A 280 17.22 -17.61 -6.86
C ILE A 280 17.97 -17.04 -5.65
N PRO A 281 19.18 -16.47 -5.77
CA PRO A 281 19.88 -15.87 -4.64
C PRO A 281 19.09 -14.72 -4.01
N VAL A 282 18.87 -14.80 -2.69
CA VAL A 282 18.20 -13.78 -1.88
C VAL A 282 19.09 -13.40 -0.70
N ASP A 283 19.60 -12.17 -0.73
CA ASP A 283 20.42 -11.62 0.35
C ASP A 283 19.50 -10.93 1.37
N ILE A 284 19.39 -11.55 2.55
CA ILE A 284 18.53 -11.07 3.64
C ILE A 284 19.38 -10.29 4.64
N TYR A 285 19.08 -9.00 4.78
CA TYR A 285 19.75 -8.10 5.70
C TYR A 285 18.90 -7.77 6.93
N GLY A 286 19.59 -7.60 8.06
CA GLY A 286 18.98 -7.27 9.35
C GLY A 286 18.78 -8.52 10.21
N ALA A 287 17.98 -8.38 11.28
CA ALA A 287 17.88 -9.40 12.33
C ALA A 287 17.37 -10.79 11.87
N CYS A 288 16.81 -10.90 10.66
CA CYS A 288 16.25 -12.15 10.14
C CYS A 288 17.16 -12.87 9.12
N GLY A 289 18.32 -12.31 8.81
CA GLY A 289 19.25 -12.85 7.82
C GLY A 289 20.70 -12.82 8.28
N SER A 290 21.60 -13.26 7.39
CA SER A 290 23.05 -13.30 7.64
C SER A 290 23.77 -12.00 7.29
N HIS A 291 23.14 -11.12 6.52
CA HIS A 291 23.74 -9.85 6.10
C HIS A 291 23.40 -8.73 7.08
N HIS A 292 24.32 -7.79 7.22
CA HIS A 292 24.21 -6.68 8.16
C HIS A 292 24.07 -5.38 7.40
N CYS A 293 23.03 -4.64 7.74
CA CYS A 293 22.74 -3.32 7.20
C CYS A 293 21.93 -2.56 8.28
N PRO A 294 22.60 -1.76 9.12
CA PRO A 294 21.93 -0.96 10.15
C PRO A 294 21.02 0.09 9.51
N ARG A 295 19.86 0.37 10.12
CA ARG A 295 18.93 1.41 9.63
C ARG A 295 19.56 2.81 9.55
N THR A 296 20.60 3.06 10.33
CA THR A 296 21.30 4.35 10.37
C THR A 296 22.35 4.49 9.28
N ASP A 297 22.64 3.43 8.53
CA ASP A 297 23.62 3.44 7.46
C ASP A 297 22.94 3.82 6.13
N PRO A 298 23.22 5.01 5.56
CA PRO A 298 22.62 5.42 4.30
C PRO A 298 23.05 4.54 3.11
N ASN A 299 24.24 3.93 3.17
CA ASN A 299 24.79 3.12 2.08
C ASN A 299 23.95 1.85 1.80
N CYS A 300 23.17 1.43 2.79
CA CYS A 300 22.27 0.30 2.69
C CYS A 300 21.24 0.40 1.58
N LEU A 301 20.57 1.56 1.47
CA LEU A 301 19.57 1.74 0.42
C LEU A 301 20.25 2.02 -0.92
N GLU A 302 21.38 2.73 -0.91
CA GLU A 302 22.17 3.02 -2.13
C GLU A 302 22.67 1.76 -2.85
N MET A 303 22.93 0.67 -2.12
CA MET A 303 23.33 -0.59 -2.77
C MET A 303 22.20 -1.19 -3.64
N LEU A 304 20.93 -0.87 -3.34
CA LEU A 304 19.80 -1.27 -4.20
C LEU A 304 19.90 -0.60 -5.57
N ASP A 305 20.46 0.61 -5.64
CA ASP A 305 20.67 1.29 -6.91
C ASP A 305 21.74 0.64 -7.77
N ARG A 306 22.79 0.10 -7.14
CA ARG A 306 24.02 -0.29 -7.84
C ARG A 306 24.18 -1.80 -8.04
N GLU A 307 23.76 -2.60 -7.07
CA GLU A 307 24.14 -4.01 -7.01
C GLU A 307 22.99 -4.97 -7.33
N TYR A 308 21.75 -4.63 -6.95
CA TYR A 308 20.61 -5.56 -7.00
C TYR A 308 19.61 -5.24 -8.10
N LYS A 309 19.11 -6.27 -8.81
CA LYS A 309 17.98 -6.14 -9.73
C LYS A 309 16.62 -6.08 -9.02
N PHE A 310 16.44 -6.83 -7.93
CA PHE A 310 15.14 -6.96 -7.27
C PHE A 310 15.22 -6.68 -5.78
N TYR A 311 14.12 -6.16 -5.22
CA TYR A 311 13.97 -5.90 -3.79
C TYR A 311 12.66 -6.46 -3.24
N LEU A 312 12.70 -7.23 -2.15
CA LEU A 312 11.48 -7.72 -1.49
C LEU A 312 10.87 -6.61 -0.63
N ALA A 313 9.86 -5.92 -1.15
CA ALA A 313 9.06 -4.92 -0.46
C ALA A 313 7.89 -5.59 0.31
N PHE A 314 8.21 -6.57 1.15
CA PHE A 314 7.21 -7.37 1.86
C PHE A 314 6.73 -6.69 3.14
N GLU A 315 5.43 -6.42 3.22
CA GLU A 315 4.79 -5.88 4.40
C GLU A 315 4.77 -6.87 5.56
N ASN A 316 4.61 -6.35 6.78
CA ASN A 316 4.59 -7.19 7.98
C ASN A 316 3.23 -7.93 8.18
N SER A 317 2.21 -7.54 7.41
CA SER A 317 0.84 -8.01 7.51
C SER A 317 0.14 -7.88 6.17
N ASN A 318 -0.76 -8.81 5.86
CA ASN A 318 -1.64 -8.71 4.70
C ASN A 318 -2.90 -7.97 5.15
N CYS A 319 -2.95 -6.66 4.91
CA CYS A 319 -4.05 -5.80 5.29
C CYS A 319 -4.47 -4.92 4.11
N ARG A 320 -5.78 -4.69 3.98
CA ARG A 320 -6.41 -3.86 2.96
C ARG A 320 -5.72 -2.50 2.90
N ASP A 321 -5.26 -2.08 1.73
CA ASP A 321 -4.58 -0.80 1.46
C ASP A 321 -3.25 -0.56 2.24
N TYR A 322 -2.74 -1.54 3.00
CA TYR A 322 -1.52 -1.36 3.80
C TYR A 322 -0.27 -1.50 2.92
N ILE A 323 0.21 -0.37 2.41
CA ILE A 323 1.40 -0.24 1.57
C ILE A 323 2.29 0.86 2.15
N THR A 324 3.56 0.54 2.42
CA THR A 324 4.41 1.36 3.29
C THR A 324 5.70 1.84 2.61
N GLU A 325 6.61 2.41 3.40
CA GLU A 325 7.95 2.83 2.98
C GLU A 325 8.76 1.71 2.32
N LYS A 326 8.47 0.44 2.63
CA LYS A 326 9.13 -0.71 1.99
C LYS A 326 8.90 -0.70 0.48
N PHE A 327 7.69 -0.38 0.05
CA PHE A 327 7.36 -0.32 -1.37
C PHE A 327 7.79 1.01 -1.97
N PHE A 328 7.33 2.11 -1.38
CA PHE A 328 7.49 3.42 -2.00
C PHE A 328 8.91 3.97 -1.87
N VAL A 329 9.46 3.99 -0.66
CA VAL A 329 10.77 4.59 -0.38
C VAL A 329 11.89 3.63 -0.73
N ASN A 330 11.94 2.44 -0.13
CA ASN A 330 13.04 1.50 -0.37
C ASN A 330 13.00 0.88 -1.77
N GLY A 331 11.80 0.74 -2.35
CA GLY A 331 11.59 0.17 -3.68
C GLY A 331 11.61 1.24 -4.78
N LEU A 332 10.50 1.94 -4.95
CA LEU A 332 10.28 2.81 -6.13
C LEU A 332 11.20 4.04 -6.20
N GLN A 333 11.63 4.60 -5.07
CA GLN A 333 12.58 5.72 -5.07
C GLN A 333 14.03 5.31 -5.37
N HIS A 334 14.32 4.00 -5.45
CA HIS A 334 15.59 3.46 -5.91
C HIS A 334 15.49 2.87 -7.32
N ASN A 335 16.63 2.52 -7.89
CA ASN A 335 16.79 1.93 -9.21
C ASN A 335 16.71 0.40 -9.13
N VAL A 336 15.71 -0.14 -8.43
CA VAL A 336 15.51 -1.58 -8.20
C VAL A 336 14.05 -1.94 -8.48
N LEU A 337 13.78 -3.15 -8.96
CA LEU A 337 12.40 -3.61 -9.21
C LEU A 337 11.79 -4.21 -7.92
N PRO A 338 10.76 -3.59 -7.33
CA PRO A 338 10.14 -4.10 -6.10
C PRO A 338 9.28 -5.34 -6.37
N ILE A 339 9.40 -6.34 -5.49
CA ILE A 339 8.54 -7.51 -5.41
C ILE A 339 7.70 -7.36 -4.14
N VAL A 340 6.39 -7.29 -4.27
CA VAL A 340 5.49 -6.86 -3.18
C VAL A 340 4.64 -8.00 -2.62
N MET A 341 4.35 -7.90 -1.33
CA MET A 341 3.44 -8.77 -0.58
C MET A 341 2.82 -7.94 0.55
N GLY A 342 1.49 -7.96 0.70
CA GLY A 342 0.80 -7.22 1.76
C GLY A 342 -0.65 -6.95 1.41
N ALA A 343 -0.91 -5.75 0.88
CA ALA A 343 -2.20 -5.37 0.29
C ALA A 343 -2.56 -6.23 -0.93
N ARG A 344 -3.80 -6.11 -1.43
CA ARG A 344 -4.26 -6.83 -2.62
C ARG A 344 -3.59 -6.28 -3.88
N ALA A 345 -3.50 -7.09 -4.93
CA ALA A 345 -2.92 -6.66 -6.21
C ALA A 345 -3.60 -5.40 -6.79
N SER A 346 -4.94 -5.30 -6.68
CA SER A 346 -5.70 -4.12 -7.10
C SER A 346 -5.41 -2.86 -6.27
N GLU A 347 -4.97 -3.02 -5.03
CA GLU A 347 -4.64 -1.91 -4.13
C GLU A 347 -3.24 -1.37 -4.43
N TYR A 348 -2.28 -2.26 -4.72
CA TYR A 348 -0.99 -1.85 -5.26
C TYR A 348 -1.15 -1.16 -6.63
N ALA A 349 -1.98 -1.70 -7.52
CA ALA A 349 -2.19 -1.12 -8.85
C ALA A 349 -2.79 0.29 -8.78
N ALA A 350 -3.62 0.57 -7.78
CA ALA A 350 -4.19 1.90 -7.57
C ALA A 350 -3.20 2.90 -6.97
N ALA A 351 -2.18 2.44 -6.24
CA ALA A 351 -1.23 3.29 -5.54
C ALA A 351 0.12 3.49 -6.27
N ALA A 352 0.45 2.57 -7.17
CA ALA A 352 1.75 2.52 -7.84
C ALA A 352 1.73 3.20 -9.22
N PRO A 353 2.90 3.66 -9.71
CA PRO A 353 3.09 3.93 -11.12
C PRO A 353 2.81 2.67 -11.96
N HIS A 354 2.39 2.88 -13.21
CA HIS A 354 2.09 1.81 -14.14
C HIS A 354 3.32 0.90 -14.34
N ASN A 355 3.09 -0.41 -14.37
CA ASN A 355 4.11 -1.41 -14.64
C ASN A 355 5.42 -1.20 -13.83
N SER A 356 5.33 -0.95 -12.53
CA SER A 356 6.49 -0.54 -11.70
C SER A 356 6.95 -1.57 -10.66
N TYR A 357 6.28 -2.73 -10.57
CA TYR A 357 6.50 -3.73 -9.53
C TYR A 357 6.01 -5.11 -9.95
N ILE A 358 6.35 -6.13 -9.16
CA ILE A 358 5.89 -7.52 -9.31
C ILE A 358 5.10 -7.91 -8.06
N HIS A 359 3.87 -8.43 -8.20
CA HIS A 359 3.09 -8.91 -7.06
C HIS A 359 3.27 -10.42 -6.86
N VAL A 360 3.61 -10.88 -5.65
CA VAL A 360 3.85 -12.31 -5.40
C VAL A 360 2.67 -13.21 -5.72
N GLU A 361 1.45 -12.71 -5.50
CA GLU A 361 0.25 -13.49 -5.79
C GLU A 361 0.04 -13.70 -7.30
N GLU A 362 0.68 -12.96 -8.22
CA GLU A 362 0.58 -13.21 -9.67
C GLU A 362 1.11 -14.58 -10.12
N PHE A 363 1.83 -15.27 -9.23
CA PHE A 363 2.47 -16.56 -9.47
C PHE A 363 1.84 -17.64 -8.59
N ALA A 364 1.89 -18.89 -9.03
CA ALA A 364 1.48 -20.07 -8.28
C ALA A 364 2.33 -20.32 -7.02
N GLY A 365 3.55 -19.75 -6.99
CA GLY A 365 4.40 -19.77 -5.81
C GLY A 365 5.83 -19.29 -6.07
N PRO A 366 6.73 -19.43 -5.08
CA PRO A 366 8.09 -18.90 -5.15
C PRO A 366 8.95 -19.44 -6.30
N GLU A 367 8.71 -20.68 -6.76
CA GLU A 367 9.46 -21.30 -7.86
C GLU A 367 9.12 -20.67 -9.23
N GLU A 368 7.84 -20.42 -9.48
CA GLU A 368 7.40 -19.76 -10.69
C GLU A 368 7.83 -18.29 -10.70
N LEU A 369 7.70 -17.61 -9.55
CA LEU A 369 8.27 -16.27 -9.37
C LEU A 369 9.78 -16.25 -9.68
N ALA A 370 10.56 -17.17 -9.11
CA ALA A 370 12.00 -17.25 -9.38
C ALA A 370 12.31 -17.48 -10.87
N SER A 371 11.48 -18.27 -11.56
CA SER A 371 11.62 -18.51 -13.00
C SER A 371 11.38 -17.23 -13.80
N TYR A 372 10.38 -16.44 -13.41
CA TYR A 372 10.14 -15.13 -14.01
C TYR A 372 11.26 -14.13 -13.74
N LEU A 373 11.79 -14.09 -12.50
CA LEU A 373 12.92 -13.21 -12.14
C LEU A 373 14.20 -13.56 -12.91
N ARG A 374 14.47 -14.85 -13.19
CA ARG A 374 15.59 -15.25 -14.06
C ARG A 374 15.40 -14.78 -15.50
N ARG A 375 14.18 -14.88 -16.04
CA ARG A 375 13.88 -14.33 -17.37
C ARG A 375 14.13 -12.82 -17.42
N LEU A 376 13.72 -12.06 -16.41
CA LEU A 376 14.02 -10.63 -16.30
C LEU A 376 15.52 -10.35 -16.12
N ASP A 377 16.24 -11.25 -15.46
CA ASP A 377 17.68 -11.11 -15.30
C ASP A 377 18.45 -11.29 -16.62
N GLU A 378 17.95 -12.15 -17.51
CA GLU A 378 18.55 -12.47 -18.81
C GLU A 378 18.12 -11.52 -19.94
N ASP A 379 17.00 -10.79 -19.77
CA ASP A 379 16.43 -9.88 -20.75
C ASP A 379 16.36 -8.44 -20.19
N ASP A 380 17.40 -7.66 -20.49
CA ASP A 380 17.49 -6.26 -20.09
C ASP A 380 16.35 -5.42 -20.67
N THR A 381 15.87 -5.71 -21.89
CA THR A 381 14.74 -4.95 -22.48
C THR A 381 13.47 -5.17 -21.66
N LEU A 382 13.18 -6.43 -21.31
CA LEU A 382 12.02 -6.75 -20.48
C LEU A 382 12.16 -6.17 -19.07
N TYR A 383 13.34 -6.24 -18.45
CA TYR A 383 13.58 -5.64 -17.14
C TYR A 383 13.39 -4.12 -17.15
N ASN A 384 13.93 -3.43 -18.16
CA ASN A 384 13.82 -1.97 -18.28
C ASN A 384 12.40 -1.50 -18.59
N SER A 385 11.52 -2.36 -19.12
CA SER A 385 10.10 -2.03 -19.30
C SER A 385 9.42 -1.63 -17.98
N TYR A 386 9.89 -2.19 -16.85
CA TYR A 386 9.37 -1.86 -15.52
C TYR A 386 9.77 -0.48 -14.97
N PHE A 387 10.63 0.24 -15.71
CA PHE A 387 11.15 1.54 -15.29
C PHE A 387 10.58 2.69 -16.11
N LYS A 388 9.83 2.41 -17.20
CA LYS A 388 9.32 3.42 -18.14
C LYS A 388 8.43 4.49 -17.50
N TRP A 389 7.85 4.22 -16.34
CA TRP A 389 7.12 5.21 -15.54
C TRP A 389 8.01 6.32 -14.98
N LYS A 390 9.33 6.12 -14.84
CA LYS A 390 10.22 7.09 -14.19
C LYS A 390 10.26 8.39 -15.00
N GLY A 391 9.95 9.49 -14.33
CA GLY A 391 9.90 10.82 -14.92
C GLY A 391 8.60 11.15 -15.67
N THR A 392 7.56 10.33 -15.51
CA THR A 392 6.18 10.64 -15.95
C THR A 392 5.34 11.28 -14.83
N GLY A 393 5.88 11.31 -13.62
CA GLY A 393 5.23 11.82 -12.42
C GLY A 393 6.22 11.97 -11.27
N GLU A 394 5.69 12.19 -10.07
CA GLU A 394 6.48 12.24 -8.84
C GLU A 394 5.69 11.80 -7.60
N PHE A 395 6.42 11.47 -6.53
CA PHE A 395 5.84 11.35 -5.20
C PHE A 395 5.63 12.74 -4.61
N ILE A 396 4.38 13.06 -4.25
CA ILE A 396 4.00 14.37 -3.73
C ILE A 396 4.01 14.38 -2.20
N ASN A 397 4.28 15.55 -1.63
CA ASN A 397 3.91 15.79 -0.23
C ASN A 397 2.38 15.92 -0.17
N THR A 398 1.74 15.11 0.67
CA THR A 398 0.27 15.13 0.79
C THR A 398 -0.26 16.27 1.64
N TYR A 399 0.63 17.09 2.23
CA TYR A 399 0.32 18.23 3.09
C TYR A 399 -0.81 17.94 4.08
N PHE A 400 -0.62 16.90 4.90
CA PHE A 400 -1.64 16.33 5.78
C PHE A 400 -2.47 17.40 6.51
N PHE A 401 -1.83 18.37 7.17
CA PHE A 401 -2.55 19.43 7.89
C PHE A 401 -3.28 20.41 6.97
N CYS A 402 -2.78 20.73 5.76
CA CYS A 402 -3.55 21.51 4.79
C CYS A 402 -4.87 20.80 4.46
N ARG A 403 -4.82 19.48 4.25
CA ARG A 403 -6.02 18.67 3.98
C ARG A 403 -6.95 18.58 5.18
N VAL A 404 -6.43 18.41 6.40
CA VAL A 404 -7.25 18.48 7.62
C VAL A 404 -7.98 19.82 7.70
N CYS A 405 -7.28 20.93 7.45
CA CYS A 405 -7.90 22.25 7.48
C CYS A 405 -9.00 22.40 6.41
N ALA A 406 -8.69 22.03 5.17
CA ALA A 406 -9.65 22.02 4.06
C ALA A 406 -10.91 21.22 4.41
N MET A 407 -10.73 19.99 4.91
CA MET A 407 -11.81 19.08 5.24
C MET A 407 -12.69 19.58 6.38
N VAL A 408 -12.10 20.10 7.46
CA VAL A 408 -12.87 20.63 8.60
C VAL A 408 -13.76 21.81 8.16
N HIS A 409 -13.26 22.67 7.27
CA HIS A 409 -14.07 23.75 6.68
C HIS A 409 -15.15 23.22 5.71
N ALA A 410 -14.81 22.25 4.86
CA ALA A 410 -15.75 21.64 3.92
C ALA A 410 -16.90 20.92 4.65
N ASN A 411 -16.63 20.27 5.79
CA ASN A 411 -17.62 19.53 6.56
C ASN A 411 -18.75 20.43 7.08
N GLU A 412 -18.40 21.59 7.62
CA GLU A 412 -19.38 22.57 8.12
C GLU A 412 -20.25 23.10 6.98
N ARG A 413 -19.64 23.41 5.83
CA ARG A 413 -20.34 23.91 4.64
C ARG A 413 -21.31 22.86 4.06
N ARG A 414 -20.91 21.60 4.05
CA ARG A 414 -21.76 20.47 3.61
C ARG A 414 -22.75 20.00 4.66
N GLN A 415 -22.69 20.55 5.87
CA GLN A 415 -23.48 20.08 7.03
C GLN A 415 -23.36 18.55 7.21
N ARG A 416 -22.17 18.01 6.93
CA ARG A 416 -21.92 16.57 6.93
C ARG A 416 -21.92 16.06 8.36
N SER A 417 -22.72 15.02 8.57
CA SER A 417 -22.84 14.30 9.85
C SER A 417 -22.39 12.85 9.68
N ALA A 418 -21.09 12.60 9.82
CA ALA A 418 -20.54 11.26 9.88
C ALA A 418 -20.43 10.76 11.32
N HIS A 419 -20.49 9.44 11.50
CA HIS A 419 -20.31 8.82 12.80
C HIS A 419 -19.95 7.34 12.67
N TYR A 420 -19.00 6.88 13.49
CA TYR A 420 -18.71 5.46 13.64
C TYR A 420 -19.38 4.95 14.92
N THR A 421 -20.31 4.00 14.78
CA THR A 421 -20.94 3.31 15.92
C THR A 421 -19.97 2.39 16.64
N ASP A 422 -19.01 1.81 15.90
CA ASP A 422 -17.87 1.09 16.42
C ASP A 422 -16.68 1.27 15.46
N VAL A 423 -15.80 2.22 15.80
CA VAL A 423 -14.60 2.50 15.00
C VAL A 423 -13.60 1.34 15.04
N GLN A 424 -13.62 0.52 16.10
CA GLN A 424 -12.71 -0.61 16.22
C GLN A 424 -13.13 -1.74 15.30
N ALA A 425 -14.44 -2.02 15.21
CA ALA A 425 -15.00 -2.94 14.23
C ALA A 425 -14.67 -2.47 12.81
N TRP A 426 -14.95 -1.20 12.48
CA TRP A 426 -14.58 -0.62 11.18
C TRP A 426 -13.09 -0.83 10.86
N TRP A 427 -12.21 -0.64 11.84
CA TRP A 427 -10.76 -0.75 11.65
C TRP A 427 -10.26 -2.19 11.50
N ARG A 428 -10.84 -3.16 12.22
CA ARG A 428 -10.29 -4.52 12.34
C ARG A 428 -11.03 -5.57 11.52
N ASP A 429 -12.33 -5.42 11.32
CA ASP A 429 -13.17 -6.47 10.75
C ASP A 429 -12.88 -6.63 9.25
N ALA A 430 -12.58 -7.87 8.85
CA ALA A 430 -12.18 -8.24 7.48
C ALA A 430 -11.05 -7.39 6.87
N ALA A 431 -10.34 -6.60 7.67
CA ALA A 431 -9.32 -5.66 7.20
C ALA A 431 -7.99 -6.34 6.92
N CYS A 432 -7.70 -7.48 7.59
CA CYS A 432 -6.46 -8.22 7.41
C CYS A 432 -6.71 -9.73 7.34
N THR A 433 -5.87 -10.43 6.57
CA THR A 433 -5.85 -11.89 6.48
C THR A 433 -4.53 -12.47 6.98
N ARG A 434 -4.55 -13.73 7.42
CA ARG A 434 -3.34 -14.50 7.78
C ARG A 434 -2.78 -15.30 6.60
N GLY A 435 -3.56 -15.44 5.53
CA GLY A 435 -3.19 -16.14 4.30
C GLY A 435 -3.09 -15.21 3.11
N GLU A 436 -3.24 -15.78 1.92
CA GLU A 436 -3.35 -15.03 0.66
C GLU A 436 -4.77 -14.50 0.47
N TRP A 437 -4.92 -13.36 -0.20
CA TRP A 437 -6.23 -12.79 -0.48
C TRP A 437 -7.07 -13.69 -1.40
N ARG A 438 -6.41 -14.35 -2.37
CA ARG A 438 -7.06 -15.28 -3.31
C ARG A 438 -7.65 -16.53 -2.66
N ALA A 439 -7.09 -16.99 -1.55
CA ALA A 439 -7.64 -18.13 -0.82
C ALA A 439 -8.96 -17.73 -0.14
N THR A 440 -8.99 -16.54 0.46
CA THR A 440 -10.18 -16.02 1.15
C THR A 440 -11.31 -15.64 0.21
N GLU A 441 -11.05 -15.22 -1.03
CA GLU A 441 -12.09 -14.89 -2.01
C GLU A 441 -12.73 -16.11 -2.70
N ARG A 442 -12.07 -17.28 -2.65
CA ARG A 442 -12.64 -18.54 -3.14
C ARG A 442 -13.59 -19.16 -2.10
N ASP A 443 -13.20 -19.15 -0.84
CA ASP A 443 -14.04 -19.63 0.28
C ASP A 443 -15.36 -18.85 0.43
N THR A 444 -15.42 -17.58 0.00
CA THR A 444 -16.67 -16.78 0.04
C THR A 444 -17.58 -17.02 -1.16
N ARG A 445 -17.05 -17.48 -2.31
CA ARG A 445 -17.86 -17.79 -3.50
C ARG A 445 -18.45 -19.20 -3.45
N ASP A 446 -17.77 -20.14 -2.78
CA ASP A 446 -18.25 -21.52 -2.66
C ASP A 446 -19.24 -21.72 -1.48
N ASN A 447 -19.44 -20.69 -0.63
CA ASN A 447 -20.39 -20.69 0.48
C ASN A 447 -21.55 -19.67 0.30
N GLY A 448 -21.71 -19.12 -0.91
CA GLY A 448 -22.71 -18.10 -1.25
C GLY A 448 -23.92 -18.65 -2.00
#